data_AF-A0A928NBK3-F1
#
_entry.id   AF-A0A928NBK3-F1
#
_cell.length_a   1.000
_cell.length_b   1.000
_cell.length_c   1.000
_cell.angle_alpha   90.00
_cell.angle_beta   90.00
_cell.angle_gamma   90.00
#
_symmetry.space_group_name_H-M   'P 1'
#
loop_
_entity.id
_entity.type
_entity.pdbx_description
1 polymer ?
#
loop_
_entity_poly.entity_id
_entity_poly.type
_entity_poly.pdbx_seq_one_letter_code
_entity_poly.pdbx_strand_id
1 'polypeptide(L)'
;MKKLSCMLLCLVLSVTMLSTVAITAGAEEFTEGIYTYTVENGEATIIKCDESVSGELVIPSTLGGYPVTTIGNYAFSNCSSLTSITIPDSVTTIFAFAFLGCSSLTSITIPDSVTSIGAYSFPNCSSLTSITIPDSVTYIGEHAFHGCSSLTSITIPDSVTYIGAGAFQNTAYYNDSSNWENELLYIGNHLIEAKKMITSATLKNGTKTIAAFAFYNCSSLTNIIIPDSVTSIGGYSFSDCSSLTSITIPDSVTSIGEYMFFNCQNLKDIYFAGSQEQWENAVGQANLELNENATIHFNSTGNHTPEISVLVNNQAISFDQPPVIENDRTLVPLRAIFEALGAEVLWDGETSTVTATRGDITISLQIGSNQLYKNGEAITIDVPAQIINDRTMVPVRAIAESFNCRVGWDSDTKTVTITE
;
A
#
# COMPACT_ATOMS: atom_id res chain seq x y z
N MET A 1 -0.45 -40.63 1.42
CA MET A 1 -1.70 -41.24 0.90
C MET A 1 -2.91 -40.52 1.50
N LYS A 2 -3.31 -39.40 0.86
CA LYS A 2 -4.60 -38.71 0.95
C LYS A 2 -4.48 -37.43 0.10
N LYS A 3 -4.45 -37.61 -1.23
CA LYS A 3 -4.55 -36.57 -2.27
C LYS A 3 -4.69 -37.28 -3.62
N LEU A 4 -5.84 -37.93 -3.85
CA LEU A 4 -6.31 -38.37 -5.18
C LEU A 4 -7.73 -38.94 -5.07
N SER A 5 -8.74 -38.12 -4.75
CA SER A 5 -10.15 -38.58 -4.80
C SER A 5 -11.14 -37.42 -4.92
N CYS A 6 -10.92 -36.51 -5.89
CA CYS A 6 -11.96 -35.52 -6.23
C CYS A 6 -11.99 -35.12 -7.71
N MET A 7 -11.25 -35.81 -8.58
CA MET A 7 -11.08 -35.41 -9.98
C MET A 7 -11.58 -36.46 -10.99
N LEU A 8 -12.52 -37.31 -10.57
CA LEU A 8 -13.02 -38.41 -11.41
C LEU A 8 -14.53 -38.63 -11.20
N LEU A 9 -15.34 -37.59 -11.35
CA LEU A 9 -16.80 -37.73 -11.41
C LEU A 9 -17.48 -36.58 -12.18
N CYS A 10 -17.15 -36.39 -13.46
CA CYS A 10 -18.01 -35.66 -14.41
C CYS A 10 -17.58 -35.83 -15.88
N LEU A 11 -17.03 -37.00 -16.26
CA LEU A 11 -16.81 -37.32 -17.66
C LEU A 11 -17.79 -38.43 -18.08
N VAL A 12 -18.52 -38.15 -19.17
CA VAL A 12 -19.35 -39.05 -20.00
C VAL A 12 -20.85 -39.15 -19.68
N LEU A 13 -21.63 -38.17 -20.18
CA LEU A 13 -22.93 -38.28 -20.88
C LEU A 13 -23.53 -36.85 -20.99
N SER A 14 -23.27 -36.08 -22.06
CA SER A 14 -24.17 -36.07 -23.21
C SER A 14 -23.48 -35.62 -24.50
N VAL A 15 -23.80 -36.35 -25.56
CA VAL A 15 -23.38 -36.22 -26.95
C VAL A 15 -24.04 -35.02 -27.64
N THR A 16 -23.30 -34.43 -28.60
CA THR A 16 -23.67 -33.48 -29.67
C THR A 16 -24.16 -32.08 -29.31
N MET A 17 -23.23 -31.14 -29.32
CA MET A 17 -23.41 -29.91 -30.10
C MET A 17 -22.22 -29.83 -31.04
N LEU A 18 -22.50 -29.82 -32.35
CA LEU A 18 -21.54 -29.33 -33.34
C LEU A 18 -20.99 -28.01 -32.79
N SER A 19 -19.67 -27.84 -32.76
CA SER A 19 -19.08 -26.51 -32.63
C SER A 19 -19.46 -25.72 -33.87
N THR A 20 -20.64 -25.12 -33.85
CA THR A 20 -20.87 -23.90 -34.60
C THR A 20 -19.78 -22.96 -34.13
N VAL A 21 -18.91 -22.56 -35.06
CA VAL A 21 -18.20 -21.30 -34.93
C VAL A 21 -19.29 -20.28 -34.64
N ALA A 22 -19.42 -19.89 -33.37
CA ALA A 22 -20.15 -18.68 -33.03
C ALA A 22 -19.32 -17.58 -33.65
N ILE A 23 -19.70 -17.19 -34.87
CA ILE A 23 -19.41 -15.87 -35.36
C ILE A 23 -19.99 -14.97 -34.28
N THR A 24 -19.14 -14.37 -33.45
CA THR A 24 -19.56 -13.33 -32.52
C THR A 24 -20.17 -12.27 -33.42
N ALA A 25 -21.49 -12.24 -33.51
CA ALA A 25 -22.19 -11.10 -34.06
C ALA A 25 -21.73 -9.94 -33.18
N GLY A 26 -21.05 -8.94 -33.76
CA GLY A 26 -20.80 -7.70 -33.04
C GLY A 26 -22.13 -7.19 -32.49
N ALA A 27 -22.13 -6.67 -31.26
CA ALA A 27 -23.31 -6.02 -30.71
C ALA A 27 -23.83 -5.01 -31.74
N GLU A 28 -25.15 -4.98 -31.93
CA GLU A 28 -25.76 -4.09 -32.91
C GLU A 28 -25.43 -2.63 -32.54
N GLU A 29 -24.83 -1.92 -33.48
CA GLU A 29 -24.47 -0.51 -33.31
C GLU A 29 -25.59 0.38 -33.83
N PHE A 30 -25.99 1.33 -33.00
CA PHE A 30 -26.98 2.35 -33.30
C PHE A 30 -26.29 3.71 -33.41
N THR A 31 -26.91 4.65 -34.12
CA THR A 31 -26.43 6.03 -34.22
C THR A 31 -27.56 7.00 -33.95
N GLU A 32 -27.32 7.98 -33.09
CA GLU A 32 -28.24 9.07 -32.78
C GLU A 32 -27.45 10.38 -32.64
N GLY A 33 -27.68 11.32 -33.55
CA GLY A 33 -26.90 12.55 -33.62
C GLY A 33 -25.42 12.27 -33.84
N ILE A 34 -24.58 12.72 -32.91
CA ILE A 34 -23.12 12.58 -32.94
C ILE A 34 -22.63 11.28 -32.28
N TYR A 35 -23.52 10.46 -31.73
CA TYR A 35 -23.17 9.28 -30.94
C TYR A 35 -23.40 7.99 -31.72
N THR A 36 -22.42 7.08 -31.66
CA THR A 36 -22.60 5.66 -31.95
C THR A 36 -22.59 4.90 -30.63
N TYR A 37 -23.57 4.02 -30.45
CA TYR A 37 -23.77 3.28 -29.20
C TYR A 37 -24.24 1.85 -29.44
N THR A 38 -24.02 0.96 -28.47
CA THR A 38 -24.60 -0.38 -28.44
C THR A 38 -25.63 -0.46 -27.32
N VAL A 39 -26.55 -1.42 -27.40
CA VAL A 39 -27.52 -1.69 -26.34
C VAL A 39 -27.38 -3.13 -25.87
N GLU A 40 -27.08 -3.30 -24.59
CA GLU A 40 -27.02 -4.61 -23.94
C GLU A 40 -27.89 -4.57 -22.68
N ASN A 41 -28.75 -5.58 -22.50
CA ASN A 41 -29.68 -5.67 -21.35
C ASN A 41 -30.56 -4.44 -21.10
N GLY A 42 -30.85 -3.66 -22.16
CA GLY A 42 -31.68 -2.45 -22.06
C GLY A 42 -30.92 -1.20 -21.61
N GLU A 43 -29.59 -1.23 -21.61
CA GLU A 43 -28.73 -0.09 -21.29
C GLU A 43 -27.86 0.29 -22.49
N ALA A 44 -27.67 1.58 -22.72
CA ALA A 44 -26.87 2.11 -23.81
C ALA A 44 -25.42 2.35 -23.37
N THR A 45 -24.47 1.87 -24.19
CA THR A 45 -23.04 2.17 -24.08
C THR A 45 -22.61 3.04 -25.25
N ILE A 46 -22.12 4.25 -24.98
CA ILE A 46 -21.54 5.11 -26.04
C ILE A 46 -20.18 4.53 -26.42
N ILE A 47 -19.99 4.14 -27.68
CA ILE A 47 -18.73 3.56 -28.17
C ILE A 47 -17.97 4.52 -29.08
N LYS A 48 -18.62 5.56 -29.60
CA LYS A 48 -17.98 6.61 -30.41
C LYS A 48 -18.78 7.90 -30.42
N CYS A 49 -18.08 9.01 -30.48
CA CYS A 49 -18.57 10.36 -30.74
C CYS A 49 -17.92 10.89 -32.03
N ASP A 50 -18.65 11.71 -32.78
CA ASP A 50 -18.07 12.48 -33.88
C ASP A 50 -16.95 13.40 -33.37
N GLU A 51 -15.72 13.21 -33.87
CA GLU A 51 -14.52 13.95 -33.48
C GLU A 51 -14.59 15.45 -33.84
N SER A 52 -15.52 15.85 -34.71
CA SER A 52 -15.78 17.25 -35.05
C SER A 52 -16.53 18.03 -33.96
N VAL A 53 -16.99 17.34 -32.90
CA VAL A 53 -17.62 17.99 -31.75
C VAL A 53 -16.71 19.06 -31.14
N SER A 54 -17.30 20.21 -30.81
CA SER A 54 -16.57 21.36 -30.27
C SER A 54 -17.41 22.11 -29.24
N GLY A 55 -16.75 22.87 -28.38
CA GLY A 55 -17.42 23.64 -27.34
C GLY A 55 -17.90 22.77 -26.18
N GLU A 56 -19.06 23.14 -25.62
CA GLU A 56 -19.66 22.43 -24.48
C GLU A 56 -20.55 21.28 -24.97
N LEU A 57 -20.41 20.10 -24.34
CA LEU A 57 -21.25 18.95 -24.64
C LEU A 57 -21.96 18.43 -23.38
N VAL A 58 -23.26 18.16 -23.51
CA VAL A 58 -24.05 17.46 -22.50
C VAL A 58 -24.43 16.10 -23.08
N ILE A 59 -23.92 15.02 -22.50
CA ILE A 59 -24.31 13.67 -22.91
C ILE A 59 -25.78 13.45 -22.51
N PRO A 60 -26.65 13.02 -23.43
CA PRO A 60 -28.04 12.75 -23.10
C PRO A 60 -28.14 11.57 -22.12
N SER A 61 -29.06 11.64 -21.17
CA SER A 61 -29.31 10.53 -20.22
C SER A 61 -29.91 9.29 -20.89
N THR A 62 -30.40 9.42 -22.13
CA THR A 62 -30.94 8.30 -22.93
C THR A 62 -30.53 8.41 -24.39
N LEU A 63 -30.27 7.27 -25.03
CA LEU A 63 -30.10 7.12 -26.49
C LEU A 63 -31.01 5.99 -26.99
N GLY A 64 -31.81 6.24 -28.03
CA GLY A 64 -32.78 5.28 -28.55
C GLY A 64 -33.88 4.89 -27.56
N GLY A 65 -34.10 5.70 -26.52
CA GLY A 65 -34.99 5.39 -25.41
C GLY A 65 -34.39 4.53 -24.29
N TYR A 66 -33.10 4.15 -24.41
CA TYR A 66 -32.38 3.38 -23.38
C TYR A 66 -31.51 4.31 -22.52
N PRO A 67 -31.43 4.10 -21.20
CA PRO A 67 -30.55 4.88 -20.32
C PRO A 67 -29.08 4.72 -20.72
N VAL A 68 -28.35 5.83 -20.76
CA VAL A 68 -26.89 5.82 -20.98
C VAL A 68 -26.21 5.53 -19.64
N THR A 69 -25.68 4.31 -19.48
CA THR A 69 -25.02 3.87 -18.24
C THR A 69 -23.51 3.80 -18.35
N THR A 70 -22.98 3.78 -19.58
CA THR A 70 -21.56 3.49 -19.83
C THR A 70 -20.97 4.39 -20.91
N ILE A 71 -19.80 4.95 -20.63
CA ILE A 71 -18.91 5.55 -21.63
C ILE A 71 -17.86 4.52 -22.00
N GLY A 72 -17.95 3.98 -23.21
CA GLY A 72 -17.12 2.90 -23.73
C GLY A 72 -15.68 3.29 -24.03
N ASN A 73 -14.88 2.28 -24.37
CA ASN A 73 -13.49 2.49 -24.74
C ASN A 73 -13.39 3.44 -25.94
N TYR A 74 -12.50 4.42 -25.88
CA TYR A 74 -12.26 5.41 -26.94
C TYR A 74 -13.48 6.28 -27.35
N ALA A 75 -14.58 6.27 -26.58
CA ALA A 75 -15.85 6.89 -26.98
C ALA A 75 -15.74 8.36 -27.43
N PHE A 76 -14.91 9.16 -26.76
CA PHE A 76 -14.65 10.57 -27.07
C PHE A 76 -13.18 10.82 -27.44
N SER A 77 -12.45 9.75 -27.83
CA SER A 77 -11.04 9.87 -28.21
C SER A 77 -10.88 10.90 -29.34
N ASN A 78 -9.85 11.75 -29.22
CA ASN A 78 -9.49 12.80 -30.17
C ASN A 78 -10.56 13.87 -30.45
N CYS A 79 -11.58 14.01 -29.59
CA CYS A 79 -12.50 15.17 -29.58
C CYS A 79 -11.75 16.43 -29.10
N SER A 80 -10.73 16.85 -29.87
CA SER A 80 -9.70 17.82 -29.48
C SER A 80 -10.21 19.26 -29.36
N SER A 81 -11.37 19.56 -29.95
CA SER A 81 -12.02 20.87 -29.88
C SER A 81 -13.10 20.95 -28.78
N LEU A 82 -13.36 19.85 -28.06
CA LEU A 82 -14.30 19.81 -26.94
C LEU A 82 -13.71 20.57 -25.74
N THR A 83 -14.45 21.55 -25.21
CA THR A 83 -13.96 22.41 -24.13
C THR A 83 -14.51 22.05 -22.76
N SER A 84 -15.72 21.48 -22.70
CA SER A 84 -16.33 20.96 -21.47
C SER A 84 -17.26 19.80 -21.79
N ILE A 85 -17.40 18.87 -20.85
CA ILE A 85 -18.37 17.79 -20.95
C ILE A 85 -19.11 17.57 -19.64
N THR A 86 -20.44 17.44 -19.73
CA THR A 86 -21.33 17.02 -18.64
C THR A 86 -21.77 15.59 -18.88
N ILE A 87 -21.43 14.70 -17.95
CA ILE A 87 -21.81 13.29 -17.97
C ILE A 87 -23.07 13.13 -17.08
N PRO A 88 -24.16 12.48 -17.55
CA PRO A 88 -25.39 12.34 -16.79
C PRO A 88 -25.25 11.35 -15.63
N ASP A 89 -26.03 11.54 -14.56
CA ASP A 89 -26.06 10.71 -13.34
C ASP A 89 -26.47 9.24 -13.58
N SER A 90 -26.94 8.90 -14.78
CA SER A 90 -27.18 7.51 -15.17
C SER A 90 -25.89 6.74 -15.45
N VAL A 91 -24.77 7.43 -15.71
CA VAL A 91 -23.49 6.78 -16.03
C VAL A 91 -22.80 6.29 -14.77
N THR A 92 -22.50 5.00 -14.72
CA THR A 92 -21.79 4.36 -13.60
C THR A 92 -20.34 4.02 -13.93
N THR A 93 -19.99 3.95 -15.22
CA THR A 93 -18.70 3.44 -15.69
C THR A 93 -18.13 4.28 -16.81
N ILE A 94 -16.85 4.67 -16.66
CA ILE A 94 -16.03 5.30 -17.72
C ILE A 94 -14.87 4.36 -18.05
N PHE A 95 -14.89 3.78 -19.25
CA PHE A 95 -13.88 2.81 -19.68
C PHE A 95 -12.57 3.47 -20.14
N ALA A 96 -11.62 2.61 -20.51
CA ALA A 96 -10.27 3.03 -20.84
C ALA A 96 -10.23 3.88 -22.12
N PHE A 97 -9.33 4.85 -22.18
CA PHE A 97 -9.15 5.73 -23.34
C PHE A 97 -10.37 6.59 -23.72
N ALA A 98 -11.42 6.63 -22.89
CA ALA A 98 -12.69 7.29 -23.19
C ALA A 98 -12.53 8.74 -23.69
N PHE A 99 -11.62 9.52 -23.09
CA PHE A 99 -11.34 10.92 -23.43
C PHE A 99 -9.88 11.14 -23.84
N LEU A 100 -9.25 10.12 -24.41
CA LEU A 100 -7.87 10.21 -24.91
C LEU A 100 -7.71 11.40 -25.85
N GLY A 101 -6.81 12.33 -25.52
CA GLY A 101 -6.46 13.43 -26.42
C GLY A 101 -7.54 14.50 -26.60
N CYS A 102 -8.51 14.62 -25.69
CA CYS A 102 -9.40 15.79 -25.60
C CYS A 102 -8.62 17.03 -25.12
N SER A 103 -7.67 17.50 -25.94
CA SER A 103 -6.63 18.45 -25.55
C SER A 103 -7.15 19.82 -25.12
N SER A 104 -8.30 20.27 -25.64
CA SER A 104 -8.96 21.53 -25.25
C SER A 104 -9.92 21.40 -24.06
N LEU A 105 -10.10 20.19 -23.50
CA LEU A 105 -11.04 19.97 -22.40
C LEU A 105 -10.53 20.70 -21.15
N THR A 106 -11.25 21.74 -20.74
CA THR A 106 -10.87 22.61 -19.60
C THR A 106 -11.52 22.19 -18.29
N SER A 107 -12.68 21.55 -18.37
CA SER A 107 -13.49 21.11 -17.25
C SER A 107 -14.28 19.85 -17.60
N ILE A 108 -14.46 19.01 -16.59
CA ILE A 108 -15.33 17.83 -16.64
C ILE A 108 -15.98 17.65 -15.27
N THR A 109 -17.27 17.35 -15.29
CA THR A 109 -18.00 16.93 -14.08
C THR A 109 -18.22 15.44 -14.16
N ILE A 110 -17.59 14.69 -13.25
CA ILE A 110 -17.82 13.26 -13.06
C ILE A 110 -19.01 13.12 -12.09
N PRO A 111 -20.08 12.39 -12.44
CA PRO A 111 -21.26 12.30 -11.59
C PRO A 111 -21.04 11.32 -10.42
N ASP A 112 -21.79 11.53 -9.33
CA ASP A 112 -21.74 10.74 -8.08
C ASP A 112 -22.18 9.26 -8.26
N SER A 113 -22.65 8.90 -9.45
CA SER A 113 -22.96 7.53 -9.84
C SER A 113 -21.74 6.74 -10.30
N VAL A 114 -20.63 7.41 -10.67
CA VAL A 114 -19.42 6.75 -11.15
C VAL A 114 -18.67 6.12 -9.99
N THR A 115 -18.39 4.83 -10.09
CA THR A 115 -17.64 4.09 -9.06
C THR A 115 -16.19 3.84 -9.44
N SER A 116 -15.87 3.90 -10.74
CA SER A 116 -14.54 3.60 -11.28
C SER A 116 -14.19 4.49 -12.47
N ILE A 117 -12.95 5.00 -12.45
CA ILE A 117 -12.32 5.71 -13.59
C ILE A 117 -11.31 4.76 -14.22
N GLY A 118 -11.53 4.43 -15.49
CA GLY A 118 -10.70 3.47 -16.23
C GLY A 118 -9.24 3.88 -16.43
N ALA A 119 -8.40 2.91 -16.78
CA ALA A 119 -7.02 3.15 -17.18
C ALA A 119 -6.98 4.05 -18.42
N TYR A 120 -6.10 5.05 -18.44
CA TYR A 120 -6.00 6.01 -19.52
C TYR A 120 -7.35 6.65 -19.89
N SER A 121 -8.27 6.93 -18.95
CA SER A 121 -9.56 7.57 -19.32
C SER A 121 -9.42 9.02 -19.80
N PHE A 122 -8.52 9.84 -19.23
CA PHE A 122 -8.29 11.25 -19.56
C PHE A 122 -6.84 11.63 -19.97
N PRO A 123 -6.07 10.76 -20.65
CA PRO A 123 -4.68 11.05 -20.95
C PRO A 123 -4.57 12.19 -21.97
N ASN A 124 -3.60 13.07 -21.74
CA ASN A 124 -3.32 14.23 -22.58
C ASN A 124 -4.50 15.20 -22.74
N CYS A 125 -5.43 15.29 -21.77
CA CYS A 125 -6.37 16.40 -21.65
C CYS A 125 -5.60 17.66 -21.19
N SER A 126 -4.75 18.20 -22.07
CA SER A 126 -3.71 19.18 -21.74
C SER A 126 -4.23 20.50 -21.19
N SER A 127 -5.48 20.88 -21.48
CA SER A 127 -6.12 22.09 -20.96
C SER A 127 -6.91 21.88 -19.66
N LEU A 128 -7.02 20.65 -19.16
CA LEU A 128 -7.77 20.37 -17.94
C LEU A 128 -7.01 20.98 -16.76
N THR A 129 -7.64 21.91 -16.05
CA THR A 129 -6.99 22.68 -14.97
C THR A 129 -7.29 22.16 -13.57
N SER A 130 -8.47 21.58 -13.39
CA SER A 130 -8.93 21.04 -12.12
C SER A 130 -9.78 19.79 -12.30
N ILE A 131 -9.75 18.91 -11.30
CA ILE A 131 -10.64 17.76 -11.21
C ILE A 131 -11.06 17.51 -9.76
N THR A 132 -12.35 17.28 -9.57
CA THR A 132 -12.92 16.78 -8.32
C THR A 132 -13.43 15.37 -8.57
N ILE A 133 -12.83 14.40 -7.89
CA ILE A 133 -13.26 13.00 -7.94
C ILE A 133 -14.42 12.82 -6.93
N PRO A 134 -15.57 12.27 -7.34
CA PRO A 134 -16.72 12.05 -6.45
C PRO A 134 -16.47 11.00 -5.36
N ASP A 135 -17.14 11.15 -4.20
CA ASP A 135 -17.05 10.24 -3.04
C ASP A 135 -17.50 8.79 -3.35
N SER A 136 -18.18 8.57 -4.47
CA SER A 136 -18.58 7.25 -4.97
C SER A 136 -17.43 6.47 -5.60
N VAL A 137 -16.36 7.15 -6.01
CA VAL A 137 -15.24 6.51 -6.72
C VAL A 137 -14.37 5.75 -5.72
N THR A 138 -14.08 4.50 -6.05
CA THR A 138 -13.18 3.62 -5.29
C THR A 138 -11.90 3.27 -6.06
N TYR A 139 -11.93 3.43 -7.39
CA TYR A 139 -10.85 3.00 -8.29
C TYR A 139 -10.49 4.09 -9.30
N ILE A 140 -9.19 4.42 -9.37
CA ILE A 140 -8.59 5.26 -10.41
C ILE A 140 -7.54 4.44 -11.16
N GLY A 141 -7.76 4.20 -12.45
CA GLY A 141 -6.91 3.35 -13.26
C GLY A 141 -5.53 3.91 -13.58
N GLU A 142 -4.67 3.02 -14.08
CA GLU A 142 -3.33 3.34 -14.56
C GLU A 142 -3.37 4.49 -15.57
N HIS A 143 -2.48 5.48 -15.42
CA HIS A 143 -2.37 6.62 -16.33
C HIS A 143 -3.68 7.41 -16.59
N ALA A 144 -4.69 7.31 -15.72
CA ALA A 144 -6.01 7.91 -15.94
C ALA A 144 -5.96 9.40 -16.31
N PHE A 145 -5.09 10.20 -15.69
CA PHE A 145 -4.89 11.63 -15.96
C PHE A 145 -3.47 11.95 -16.46
N HIS A 146 -2.77 10.94 -17.00
CA HIS A 146 -1.40 11.11 -17.48
C HIS A 146 -1.30 12.23 -18.53
N GLY A 147 -0.36 13.16 -18.35
CA GLY A 147 -0.10 14.21 -19.32
C GLY A 147 -1.16 15.32 -19.37
N CYS A 148 -2.06 15.42 -18.39
CA CYS A 148 -2.91 16.60 -18.21
C CYS A 148 -2.05 17.78 -17.72
N SER A 149 -1.28 18.38 -18.62
CA SER A 149 -0.18 19.29 -18.33
C SER A 149 -0.59 20.63 -17.72
N SER A 150 -1.88 20.97 -17.68
CA SER A 150 -2.41 22.15 -16.97
C SER A 150 -3.08 21.81 -15.64
N LEU A 151 -3.16 20.52 -15.26
CA LEU A 151 -3.93 20.06 -14.11
C LEU A 151 -3.20 20.39 -12.81
N THR A 152 -3.65 21.44 -12.13
CA THR A 152 -3.03 22.00 -10.91
C THR A 152 -3.84 21.76 -9.65
N SER A 153 -5.15 21.52 -9.76
CA SER A 153 -6.03 21.28 -8.61
C SER A 153 -6.69 19.91 -8.74
N ILE A 154 -6.39 19.02 -7.79
CA ILE A 154 -6.88 17.64 -7.79
C ILE A 154 -7.44 17.36 -6.40
N THR A 155 -8.71 16.93 -6.34
CA THR A 155 -9.34 16.46 -5.10
C THR A 155 -9.67 14.98 -5.25
N ILE A 156 -9.11 14.15 -4.39
CA ILE A 156 -9.40 12.71 -4.30
C ILE A 156 -10.02 12.44 -2.92
N PRO A 157 -11.18 11.79 -2.85
CA PRO A 157 -11.85 11.47 -1.60
C PRO A 157 -11.29 10.20 -0.95
N ASP A 158 -11.47 10.10 0.38
CA ASP A 158 -11.00 8.97 1.20
C ASP A 158 -11.60 7.61 0.78
N SER A 159 -12.69 7.61 0.00
CA SER A 159 -13.30 6.40 -0.56
C SER A 159 -12.41 5.67 -1.58
N VAL A 160 -11.40 6.35 -2.15
CA VAL A 160 -10.51 5.78 -3.16
C VAL A 160 -9.52 4.81 -2.52
N THR A 161 -9.72 3.53 -2.79
CA THR A 161 -8.87 2.43 -2.28
C THR A 161 -7.80 2.00 -3.28
N TYR A 162 -7.89 2.41 -4.55
CA TYR A 162 -6.88 2.08 -5.56
C TYR A 162 -6.57 3.26 -6.48
N ILE A 163 -5.28 3.54 -6.65
CA ILE A 163 -4.75 4.50 -7.64
C ILE A 163 -3.67 3.77 -8.44
N GLY A 164 -3.88 3.67 -9.74
CA GLY A 164 -2.99 2.97 -10.67
C GLY A 164 -1.68 3.70 -10.95
N ALA A 165 -0.72 2.97 -11.52
CA ALA A 165 0.61 3.49 -11.81
C ALA A 165 0.53 4.73 -12.71
N GLY A 166 1.30 5.77 -12.36
CA GLY A 166 1.40 6.98 -13.16
C GLY A 166 0.08 7.71 -13.42
N ALA A 167 -0.98 7.46 -12.63
CA ALA A 167 -2.31 8.05 -12.83
C ALA A 167 -2.28 9.58 -12.99
N PHE A 168 -1.38 10.25 -12.27
CA PHE A 168 -1.19 11.71 -12.31
C PHE A 168 0.18 12.14 -12.84
N GLN A 169 0.93 11.23 -13.46
CA GLN A 169 2.26 11.56 -13.99
C GLN A 169 2.15 12.61 -15.11
N ASN A 170 3.13 13.51 -15.18
CA ASN A 170 3.18 14.61 -16.16
C ASN A 170 2.00 15.61 -16.07
N THR A 171 1.27 15.65 -14.95
CA THR A 171 0.35 16.75 -14.63
C THR A 171 1.11 17.98 -14.14
N ALA A 172 0.47 19.16 -14.16
CA ALA A 172 1.09 20.35 -13.56
C ALA A 172 1.32 20.16 -12.05
N TYR A 173 0.36 19.55 -11.35
CA TYR A 173 0.47 19.20 -9.93
C TYR A 173 1.68 18.30 -9.65
N TYR A 174 1.86 17.24 -10.45
CA TYR A 174 2.99 16.30 -10.32
C TYR A 174 4.34 16.98 -10.60
N ASN A 175 4.40 17.85 -11.61
CA ASN A 175 5.63 18.52 -12.03
C ASN A 175 6.03 19.71 -11.14
N ASP A 176 5.11 20.23 -10.33
CA ASP A 176 5.41 21.29 -9.37
C ASP A 176 6.18 20.73 -8.17
N SER A 177 7.45 21.11 -8.04
CA SER A 177 8.32 20.66 -6.95
C SER A 177 7.81 21.04 -5.56
N SER A 178 6.95 22.06 -5.43
CA SER A 178 6.40 22.47 -4.13
C SER A 178 5.36 21.50 -3.58
N ASN A 179 4.79 20.63 -4.43
CA ASN A 179 3.84 19.59 -4.00
C ASN A 179 4.53 18.31 -3.47
N TRP A 180 5.85 18.22 -3.58
CA TRP A 180 6.64 17.12 -3.06
C TRP A 180 7.16 17.48 -1.67
N GLU A 181 6.75 16.73 -0.66
CA GLU A 181 7.20 16.93 0.72
C GLU A 181 8.03 15.72 1.15
N ASN A 182 9.28 15.95 1.57
CA ASN A 182 10.23 14.89 1.92
C ASN A 182 10.33 13.81 0.83
N GLU A 183 10.38 14.26 -0.43
CA GLU A 183 10.43 13.40 -1.62
C GLU A 183 9.19 12.53 -1.88
N LEU A 184 8.08 12.80 -1.17
CA LEU A 184 6.80 12.13 -1.35
C LEU A 184 5.77 13.08 -1.95
N LEU A 185 5.13 12.65 -3.03
CA LEU A 185 4.00 13.35 -3.64
C LEU A 185 2.69 12.82 -3.06
N TYR A 186 1.92 13.71 -2.46
CA TYR A 186 0.56 13.42 -1.98
C TYR A 186 -0.48 14.18 -2.78
N ILE A 187 -1.65 13.58 -2.94
CA ILE A 187 -2.89 14.28 -3.30
C ILE A 187 -3.91 13.94 -2.22
N GLY A 188 -4.27 14.92 -1.38
CA GLY A 188 -5.08 14.69 -0.19
C GLY A 188 -4.43 13.66 0.74
N ASN A 189 -5.19 12.62 1.12
CA ASN A 189 -4.74 11.53 1.98
C ASN A 189 -4.14 10.35 1.21
N HIS A 190 -3.79 10.52 -0.07
CA HIS A 190 -3.27 9.45 -0.91
C HIS A 190 -1.82 9.74 -1.30
N LEU A 191 -0.93 8.81 -0.96
CA LEU A 191 0.45 8.84 -1.42
C LEU A 191 0.50 8.37 -2.88
N ILE A 192 0.97 9.24 -3.76
CA ILE A 192 0.97 9.01 -5.22
C ILE A 192 2.30 8.42 -5.68
N GLU A 193 3.42 9.03 -5.31
CA GLU A 193 4.74 8.59 -5.76
C GLU A 193 5.84 9.12 -4.82
N ALA A 194 6.93 8.36 -4.69
CA ALA A 194 8.15 8.73 -4.01
C ALA A 194 9.28 8.92 -5.02
N LYS A 195 10.22 9.84 -4.77
CA LYS A 195 11.43 9.92 -5.61
C LYS A 195 12.27 8.67 -5.43
N LYS A 196 12.74 8.11 -6.54
CA LYS A 196 13.59 6.89 -6.59
C LYS A 196 14.85 6.93 -5.71
N MET A 197 15.33 8.12 -5.40
CA MET A 197 16.51 8.33 -4.54
C MET A 197 16.21 8.30 -3.03
N ILE A 198 14.95 8.13 -2.63
CA ILE A 198 14.55 8.11 -1.23
C ILE A 198 15.25 6.98 -0.48
N THR A 199 15.78 7.29 0.70
CA THR A 199 16.48 6.33 1.56
C THR A 199 15.64 5.90 2.75
N SER A 200 14.77 6.79 3.23
CA SER A 200 13.80 6.50 4.27
C SER A 200 12.52 7.30 4.08
N ALA A 201 11.39 6.75 4.50
CA ALA A 201 10.08 7.39 4.43
C ALA A 201 9.31 7.26 5.74
N THR A 202 8.59 8.31 6.11
CA THR A 202 7.57 8.26 7.17
C THR A 202 6.30 8.84 6.58
N LEU A 203 5.27 8.00 6.43
CA LEU A 203 4.01 8.45 5.85
C LEU A 203 3.22 9.25 6.88
N LYS A 204 2.45 10.23 6.40
CA LYS A 204 1.69 11.13 7.27
C LYS A 204 0.54 10.39 7.93
N ASN A 205 0.27 10.66 9.20
CA ASN A 205 -0.96 10.19 9.83
C ASN A 205 -2.18 10.71 9.04
N GLY A 206 -3.17 9.85 8.82
CA GLY A 206 -4.32 10.14 7.97
C GLY A 206 -4.17 9.64 6.53
N THR A 207 -2.97 9.21 6.10
CA THR A 207 -2.78 8.55 4.79
C THR A 207 -3.69 7.33 4.69
N LYS A 208 -4.51 7.26 3.64
CA LYS A 208 -5.46 6.16 3.37
C LYS A 208 -4.88 5.14 2.40
N THR A 209 -4.27 5.62 1.33
CA THR A 209 -3.85 4.77 0.21
C THR A 209 -2.41 5.04 -0.19
N ILE A 210 -1.65 3.98 -0.40
CA ILE A 210 -0.37 4.01 -1.11
C ILE A 210 -0.67 3.57 -2.55
N ALA A 211 -0.44 4.44 -3.54
CA ALA A 211 -0.72 4.13 -4.93
C ALA A 211 0.13 2.96 -5.47
N ALA A 212 -0.34 2.32 -6.54
CA ALA A 212 0.44 1.33 -7.26
C ALA A 212 1.74 1.97 -7.76
N PHE A 213 2.86 1.23 -7.65
CA PHE A 213 4.20 1.71 -8.00
C PHE A 213 4.71 2.95 -7.21
N ALA A 214 4.08 3.34 -6.10
CA ALA A 214 4.46 4.56 -5.38
C ALA A 214 5.94 4.62 -4.95
N PHE A 215 6.53 3.49 -4.54
CA PHE A 215 7.96 3.35 -4.24
C PHE A 215 8.70 2.44 -5.25
N TYR A 216 8.17 2.28 -6.46
CA TYR A 216 8.81 1.47 -7.48
C TYR A 216 10.24 1.95 -7.75
N ASN A 217 11.19 1.00 -7.72
CA ASN A 217 12.60 1.25 -7.94
C ASN A 217 13.20 2.30 -6.99
N CYS A 218 12.69 2.38 -5.76
CA CYS A 218 13.35 3.07 -4.66
C CYS A 218 14.47 2.17 -4.11
N SER A 219 15.48 1.88 -4.94
CA SER A 219 16.53 0.91 -4.64
C SER A 219 17.36 1.26 -3.41
N SER A 220 17.36 2.52 -2.98
CA SER A 220 18.07 3.01 -1.80
C SER A 220 17.21 3.03 -0.53
N LEU A 221 15.92 2.71 -0.62
CA LEU A 221 15.00 2.71 0.51
C LEU A 221 15.38 1.58 1.47
N THR A 222 15.82 1.95 2.67
CA THR A 222 16.13 1.02 3.76
C THR A 222 15.05 1.02 4.83
N ASN A 223 14.27 2.10 4.92
CA ASN A 223 13.28 2.30 5.99
C ASN A 223 11.97 2.93 5.52
N ILE A 224 10.85 2.36 5.93
CA ILE A 224 9.55 3.01 5.80
C ILE A 224 8.67 2.79 7.04
N ILE A 225 8.03 3.87 7.49
CA ILE A 225 7.00 3.84 8.54
C ILE A 225 5.63 4.07 7.89
N ILE A 226 4.76 3.05 7.97
CA ILE A 226 3.38 3.06 7.47
C ILE A 226 2.44 3.23 8.68
N PRO A 227 1.65 4.32 8.77
CA PRO A 227 0.75 4.55 9.90
C PRO A 227 -0.53 3.72 9.80
N ASP A 228 -1.17 3.45 10.95
CA ASP A 228 -2.43 2.68 11.09
C ASP A 228 -3.64 3.32 10.36
N SER A 229 -3.48 4.51 9.80
CA SER A 229 -4.51 5.12 8.97
C SER A 229 -4.60 4.50 7.56
N VAL A 230 -3.55 3.80 7.11
CA VAL A 230 -3.47 3.23 5.76
C VAL A 230 -4.36 1.99 5.68
N THR A 231 -5.25 1.98 4.70
CA THR A 231 -6.20 0.88 4.46
C THR A 231 -5.89 0.08 3.20
N SER A 232 -5.15 0.66 2.26
CA SER A 232 -4.87 0.04 0.97
C SER A 232 -3.48 0.38 0.43
N ILE A 233 -2.80 -0.64 -0.11
CA ILE A 233 -1.49 -0.55 -0.74
C ILE A 233 -1.58 -1.10 -2.16
N GLY A 234 -1.23 -0.31 -3.17
CA GLY A 234 -1.33 -0.68 -4.57
C GLY A 234 -0.27 -1.71 -5.02
N GLY A 235 -0.52 -2.35 -6.16
CA GLY A 235 0.39 -3.35 -6.71
C GLY A 235 1.75 -2.76 -7.06
N TYR A 236 2.79 -3.59 -6.95
CA TYR A 236 4.19 -3.22 -7.20
C TYR A 236 4.67 -2.00 -6.39
N SER A 237 3.97 -1.59 -5.32
CA SER A 237 4.26 -0.33 -4.62
C SER A 237 5.70 -0.28 -4.11
N PHE A 238 6.30 -1.40 -3.71
CA PHE A 238 7.69 -1.49 -3.26
C PHE A 238 8.57 -2.34 -4.19
N SER A 239 8.12 -2.61 -5.42
CA SER A 239 8.91 -3.40 -6.37
C SER A 239 10.28 -2.76 -6.59
N ASP A 240 11.32 -3.58 -6.69
CA ASP A 240 12.71 -3.17 -6.87
C ASP A 240 13.29 -2.29 -5.74
N CYS A 241 12.70 -2.33 -4.54
CA CYS A 241 13.29 -1.76 -3.32
C CYS A 241 14.42 -2.66 -2.79
N SER A 242 15.52 -2.74 -3.54
CA SER A 242 16.58 -3.72 -3.31
C SER A 242 17.36 -3.52 -2.00
N SER A 243 17.36 -2.34 -1.38
CA SER A 243 17.98 -2.12 -0.06
C SER A 243 17.06 -2.36 1.13
N LEU A 244 15.76 -2.61 0.89
CA LEU A 244 14.80 -2.83 1.96
C LEU A 244 14.97 -4.23 2.53
N THR A 245 15.30 -4.33 3.82
CA THR A 245 15.55 -5.61 4.51
C THR A 245 14.35 -6.11 5.30
N SER A 246 13.55 -5.18 5.81
CA SER A 246 12.30 -5.47 6.50
C SER A 246 11.29 -4.33 6.35
N ILE A 247 10.02 -4.63 6.62
CA ILE A 247 8.93 -3.64 6.58
C ILE A 247 7.80 -4.02 7.53
N THR A 248 7.19 -3.02 8.17
CA THR A 248 5.99 -3.18 8.99
C THR A 248 4.76 -2.72 8.21
N ILE A 249 3.71 -3.54 8.22
CA ILE A 249 2.42 -3.26 7.62
C ILE A 249 1.35 -3.34 8.73
N PRO A 250 0.59 -2.25 8.99
CA PRO A 250 -0.43 -2.25 10.02
C PRO A 250 -1.63 -3.12 9.64
N ASP A 251 -2.37 -3.59 10.63
CA ASP A 251 -3.54 -4.47 10.47
C ASP A 251 -4.76 -3.75 9.88
N SER A 252 -4.71 -2.42 9.87
CA SER A 252 -5.62 -1.54 9.15
C SER A 252 -5.57 -1.74 7.63
N VAL A 253 -4.48 -2.30 7.09
CA VAL A 253 -4.34 -2.58 5.67
C VAL A 253 -5.18 -3.80 5.30
N THR A 254 -6.32 -3.56 4.66
CA THR A 254 -7.27 -4.60 4.25
C THR A 254 -7.23 -4.89 2.75
N SER A 255 -6.40 -4.19 1.98
CA SER A 255 -6.21 -4.42 0.54
C SER A 255 -4.75 -4.21 0.15
N ILE A 256 -4.13 -5.25 -0.40
CA ILE A 256 -2.74 -5.27 -0.86
C ILE A 256 -2.73 -5.72 -2.32
N GLY A 257 -2.20 -4.88 -3.19
CA GLY A 257 -2.11 -5.15 -4.61
C GLY A 257 -1.02 -6.15 -4.97
N GLU A 258 -1.11 -6.66 -6.19
CA GLU A 258 -0.24 -7.72 -6.68
C GLU A 258 1.24 -7.31 -6.71
N TYR A 259 2.13 -8.27 -6.47
CA TYR A 259 3.57 -8.09 -6.64
C TYR A 259 4.19 -6.93 -5.83
N MET A 260 3.59 -6.57 -4.69
CA MET A 260 4.01 -5.45 -3.83
C MET A 260 5.53 -5.40 -3.59
N PHE A 261 6.18 -6.55 -3.37
CA PHE A 261 7.63 -6.68 -3.13
C PHE A 261 8.40 -7.40 -4.25
N PHE A 262 7.94 -7.31 -5.50
CA PHE A 262 8.65 -7.91 -6.63
C PHE A 262 10.11 -7.42 -6.70
N ASN A 263 11.04 -8.34 -6.95
CA ASN A 263 12.48 -8.06 -7.01
C ASN A 263 13.10 -7.32 -5.79
N CYS A 264 12.50 -7.44 -4.59
CA CYS A 264 13.10 -6.98 -3.34
C CYS A 264 14.11 -8.01 -2.81
N GLN A 265 15.30 -8.06 -3.38
CA GLN A 265 16.26 -9.15 -3.19
C GLN A 265 16.81 -9.29 -1.76
N ASN A 266 16.84 -8.20 -0.98
CA ASN A 266 17.34 -8.21 0.39
C ASN A 266 16.22 -8.25 1.45
N LEU A 267 14.96 -8.25 1.04
CA LEU A 267 13.82 -8.29 1.96
C LEU A 267 13.74 -9.67 2.60
N LYS A 268 13.96 -9.72 3.92
CA LYS A 268 13.97 -10.95 4.72
C LYS A 268 12.74 -11.08 5.59
N ASP A 269 12.19 -9.96 6.07
CA ASP A 269 11.14 -9.97 7.08
C ASP A 269 10.02 -8.98 6.72
N ILE A 270 8.77 -9.46 6.77
CA ILE A 270 7.57 -8.64 6.67
C ILE A 270 6.83 -8.79 8.00
N TYR A 271 6.67 -7.70 8.73
CA TYR A 271 5.92 -7.67 9.99
C TYR A 271 4.51 -7.17 9.70
N PHE A 272 3.53 -8.07 9.69
CA PHE A 272 2.13 -7.70 9.60
C PHE A 272 1.51 -7.68 11.01
N ALA A 273 0.91 -6.55 11.39
CA ALA A 273 0.33 -6.41 12.72
C ALA A 273 -0.92 -7.29 12.91
N GLY A 274 -1.59 -7.68 11.82
CA GLY A 274 -2.78 -8.52 11.87
C GLY A 274 -2.47 -10.02 11.85
N SER A 275 -3.53 -10.82 11.97
CA SER A 275 -3.48 -12.27 11.86
C SER A 275 -3.19 -12.75 10.43
N GLN A 276 -2.80 -14.02 10.29
CA GLN A 276 -2.63 -14.65 8.98
C GLN A 276 -3.91 -14.61 8.13
N GLU A 277 -5.08 -14.80 8.73
CA GLU A 277 -6.36 -14.73 8.01
C GLU A 277 -6.60 -13.32 7.44
N GLN A 278 -6.31 -12.28 8.22
CA GLN A 278 -6.41 -10.90 7.74
C GLN A 278 -5.43 -10.63 6.59
N TRP A 279 -4.20 -11.15 6.67
CA TRP A 279 -3.23 -11.03 5.58
C TRP A 279 -3.71 -11.71 4.30
N GLU A 280 -4.15 -12.96 4.38
CA GLU A 280 -4.66 -13.74 3.25
C GLU A 280 -5.86 -13.06 2.59
N ASN A 281 -6.75 -12.45 3.39
CA ASN A 281 -7.86 -11.66 2.89
C ASN A 281 -7.39 -10.35 2.22
N ALA A 282 -6.36 -9.69 2.77
CA ALA A 282 -5.86 -8.42 2.25
C ALA A 282 -5.14 -8.58 0.90
N VAL A 283 -4.31 -9.63 0.73
CA VAL A 283 -3.60 -9.88 -0.53
C VAL A 283 -4.50 -10.45 -1.63
N GLY A 284 -5.56 -11.16 -1.26
CA GLY A 284 -6.45 -11.84 -2.21
C GLY A 284 -5.84 -13.14 -2.78
N GLN A 285 -6.69 -14.03 -3.30
CA GLN A 285 -6.30 -15.40 -3.66
C GLN A 285 -5.29 -15.53 -4.81
N ALA A 286 -5.03 -14.46 -5.57
CA ALA A 286 -4.09 -14.44 -6.70
C ALA A 286 -2.64 -14.07 -6.32
N ASN A 287 -2.40 -13.60 -5.08
CA ASN A 287 -1.15 -12.93 -4.67
C ASN A 287 -0.25 -13.74 -3.73
N LEU A 288 -0.38 -15.06 -3.71
CA LEU A 288 0.42 -15.91 -2.81
C LEU A 288 1.89 -16.08 -3.26
N GLU A 289 2.26 -15.61 -4.45
CA GLU A 289 3.66 -15.48 -4.86
C GLU A 289 4.29 -14.19 -4.31
N LEU A 290 4.19 -14.01 -2.99
CA LEU A 290 5.08 -13.10 -2.27
C LEU A 290 6.49 -13.67 -2.40
N ASN A 291 7.46 -12.81 -2.73
CA ASN A 291 8.86 -13.13 -2.92
C ASN A 291 9.30 -14.30 -2.03
N GLU A 292 9.64 -15.45 -2.62
CA GLU A 292 9.85 -16.76 -1.94
C GLU A 292 10.91 -16.73 -0.81
N ASN A 293 11.54 -15.58 -0.56
CA ASN A 293 12.67 -15.38 0.33
C ASN A 293 12.34 -14.61 1.63
N ALA A 294 11.18 -13.94 1.74
CA ALA A 294 10.82 -13.17 2.93
C ALA A 294 9.90 -13.97 3.88
N THR A 295 10.22 -13.95 5.18
CA THR A 295 9.37 -14.51 6.24
C THR A 295 8.33 -13.48 6.65
N ILE A 296 7.07 -13.89 6.73
CA ILE A 296 5.98 -13.04 7.22
C ILE A 296 5.69 -13.38 8.68
N HIS A 297 5.77 -12.37 9.53
CA HIS A 297 5.48 -12.44 10.95
C HIS A 297 4.10 -11.83 11.19
N PHE A 298 3.16 -12.64 11.70
CA PHE A 298 1.79 -12.24 11.98
C PHE A 298 1.59 -11.86 13.45
N ASN A 299 0.57 -11.05 13.71
CA ASN A 299 0.27 -10.49 15.04
C ASN A 299 1.48 -9.73 15.61
N SER A 300 2.27 -9.10 14.74
CA SER A 300 3.48 -8.42 15.14
C SER A 300 3.13 -7.05 15.71
N THR A 301 3.17 -6.93 17.04
CA THR A 301 2.88 -5.67 17.74
C THR A 301 4.08 -4.74 17.71
N GLY A 302 3.84 -3.45 17.48
CA GLY A 302 4.86 -2.39 17.49
C GLY A 302 5.28 -1.93 16.10
N ASN A 303 5.71 -0.66 16.01
CA ASN A 303 6.29 -0.08 14.80
C ASN A 303 7.72 -0.64 14.68
N HIS A 304 7.94 -1.70 13.89
CA HIS A 304 9.30 -2.18 13.62
C HIS A 304 9.95 -1.18 12.67
N THR A 305 10.67 -0.22 13.23
CA THR A 305 11.57 0.65 12.45
C THR A 305 12.81 -0.16 12.06
N PRO A 306 13.14 -0.33 10.78
CA PRO A 306 14.36 -1.01 10.38
C PRO A 306 15.63 -0.33 10.93
N GLU A 307 16.51 -1.22 11.39
CA GLU A 307 17.90 -1.06 11.82
C GLU A 307 18.19 -0.06 12.95
N ILE A 308 17.52 -0.25 14.09
CA ILE A 308 18.15 0.20 15.34
C ILE A 308 19.42 -0.63 15.55
N SER A 309 20.57 0.02 15.32
CA SER A 309 21.86 -0.59 15.60
C SER A 309 22.13 -0.52 17.10
N VAL A 310 22.50 -1.63 17.73
CA VAL A 310 22.92 -1.64 19.14
C VAL A 310 24.38 -1.99 19.20
N LEU A 311 25.20 -1.08 19.75
CA LEU A 311 26.60 -1.32 20.03
C LEU A 311 26.78 -1.57 21.52
N VAL A 312 27.37 -2.70 21.88
CA VAL A 312 27.83 -2.98 23.24
C VAL A 312 29.35 -2.91 23.24
N ASN A 313 29.93 -2.00 24.02
CA ASN A 313 31.39 -1.79 24.09
C ASN A 313 32.03 -1.60 22.70
N ASN A 314 31.40 -0.77 21.86
CA ASN A 314 31.77 -0.51 20.45
C ASN A 314 31.68 -1.71 19.50
N GLN A 315 31.06 -2.81 19.90
CA GLN A 315 30.79 -3.95 19.03
C GLN A 315 29.30 -4.00 18.67
N ALA A 316 29.01 -4.04 17.37
CA ALA A 316 27.64 -4.17 16.88
C ALA A 316 27.08 -5.55 17.23
N ILE A 317 25.86 -5.57 17.76
CA ILE A 317 25.13 -6.80 18.09
C ILE A 317 24.19 -7.14 16.94
N SER A 318 24.29 -8.36 16.44
CA SER A 318 23.30 -8.91 15.49
C SER A 318 22.15 -9.50 16.27
N PHE A 319 20.94 -9.22 15.83
CA PHE A 319 19.74 -9.80 16.38
C PHE A 319 19.09 -10.73 15.36
N ASP A 320 18.53 -11.83 15.85
CA ASP A 320 17.63 -12.68 15.05
C ASP A 320 16.21 -12.09 14.97
N GLN A 321 15.88 -11.19 15.89
CA GLN A 321 14.73 -10.31 15.83
C GLN A 321 15.16 -8.84 16.02
N PRO A 322 14.88 -7.93 15.09
CA PRO A 322 15.27 -6.53 15.19
C PRO A 322 14.73 -5.85 16.47
N PRO A 323 15.44 -4.86 17.02
CA PRO A 323 14.87 -4.00 18.06
C PRO A 323 13.64 -3.26 17.55
N VAL A 324 12.67 -3.00 18.44
CA VAL A 324 11.42 -2.30 18.12
C VAL A 324 11.28 -1.04 18.95
N ILE A 325 10.50 -0.07 18.49
CA ILE A 325 10.14 1.11 19.30
C ILE A 325 8.71 0.97 19.79
N GLU A 326 8.52 1.07 21.09
CA GLU A 326 7.20 1.13 21.71
C GLU A 326 7.19 2.16 22.83
N ASN A 327 6.22 3.07 22.82
CA ASN A 327 6.09 4.16 23.79
C ASN A 327 7.42 4.94 24.02
N ASP A 328 8.10 5.31 22.94
CA ASP A 328 9.41 5.99 22.97
C ASP A 328 10.52 5.20 23.69
N ARG A 329 10.40 3.87 23.75
CA ARG A 329 11.44 2.97 24.26
C ARG A 329 11.91 2.06 23.15
N THR A 330 13.22 1.91 23.03
CA THR A 330 13.83 0.85 22.22
C THR A 330 13.80 -0.45 23.00
N LEU A 331 13.01 -1.40 22.51
CA LEU A 331 12.95 -2.76 23.02
C LEU A 331 13.90 -3.63 22.20
N VAL A 332 14.67 -4.47 22.87
CA VAL A 332 15.70 -5.33 22.27
C VAL A 332 15.50 -6.78 22.70
N PRO A 333 15.92 -7.77 21.90
CA PRO A 333 15.96 -9.16 22.33
C PRO A 333 16.84 -9.30 23.56
N LEU A 334 16.20 -9.69 24.65
CA LEU A 334 16.79 -9.69 25.98
C LEU A 334 18.06 -10.54 26.07
N ARG A 335 18.05 -11.74 25.45
CA ARG A 335 19.16 -12.69 25.53
C ARG A 335 20.43 -12.14 24.86
N ALA A 336 20.30 -11.53 23.69
CA ALA A 336 21.43 -11.01 22.92
C ALA A 336 22.19 -9.91 23.68
N ILE A 337 21.46 -9.01 24.35
CA ILE A 337 22.08 -7.94 25.15
C ILE A 337 22.76 -8.49 26.40
N PHE A 338 22.11 -9.40 27.11
CA PHE A 338 22.70 -10.00 28.30
C PHE A 338 23.99 -10.77 27.98
N GLU A 339 23.97 -11.59 26.93
CA GLU A 339 25.15 -12.33 26.48
C GLU A 339 26.27 -11.39 26.01
N ALA A 340 25.94 -10.32 25.29
CA ALA A 340 26.91 -9.29 24.87
C ALA A 340 27.53 -8.54 26.05
N LEU A 341 26.78 -8.37 27.15
CA LEU A 341 27.27 -7.82 28.41
C LEU A 341 28.03 -8.84 29.26
N GLY A 342 28.15 -10.10 28.82
CA GLY A 342 28.85 -11.17 29.55
C GLY A 342 28.03 -11.76 30.70
N ALA A 343 26.70 -11.65 30.67
CA ALA A 343 25.81 -12.25 31.64
C ALA A 343 25.37 -13.66 31.21
N GLU A 344 25.25 -14.57 32.18
CA GLU A 344 24.64 -15.88 31.97
C GLU A 344 23.12 -15.77 32.09
N VAL A 345 22.37 -16.27 31.09
CA VAL A 345 20.92 -16.12 30.97
C VAL A 345 20.20 -17.46 31.15
N LEU A 346 19.27 -17.49 32.09
CA LEU A 346 18.41 -18.63 32.39
C LEU A 346 16.93 -18.27 32.16
N TRP A 347 16.20 -19.20 31.55
CA TRP A 347 14.75 -19.10 31.35
C TRP A 347 14.02 -20.11 32.23
N ASP A 348 13.06 -19.63 33.01
CA ASP A 348 12.12 -20.46 33.74
C ASP A 348 10.75 -20.43 33.05
N GLY A 349 10.42 -21.54 32.38
CA GLY A 349 9.17 -21.69 31.64
C GLY A 349 7.92 -21.86 32.51
N GLU A 350 8.05 -22.23 33.79
CA GLU A 350 6.90 -22.36 34.68
C GLU A 350 6.40 -20.98 35.14
N THR A 351 7.33 -20.08 35.44
CA THR A 351 7.01 -18.74 35.94
C THR A 351 7.03 -17.66 34.87
N SER A 352 7.49 -18.00 33.65
CA SER A 352 7.78 -17.05 32.57
C SER A 352 8.76 -15.96 32.99
N THR A 353 9.81 -16.37 33.72
CA THR A 353 10.81 -15.47 34.29
C THR A 353 12.15 -15.68 33.59
N VAL A 354 12.78 -14.57 33.20
CA VAL A 354 14.18 -14.56 32.78
C VAL A 354 15.05 -14.13 33.95
N THR A 355 16.15 -14.84 34.19
CA THR A 355 17.20 -14.43 35.13
C THR A 355 18.52 -14.29 34.40
N ALA A 356 19.22 -13.17 34.60
CA ALA A 356 20.54 -12.91 34.03
C ALA A 356 21.54 -12.55 35.14
N THR A 357 22.70 -13.20 35.15
CA THR A 357 23.72 -12.99 36.20
C THR A 357 25.05 -12.59 35.60
N ARG A 358 25.64 -11.50 36.11
CA ARG A 358 27.00 -11.04 35.78
C ARG A 358 27.74 -10.61 37.04
N GLY A 359 28.72 -11.39 37.47
CA GLY A 359 29.41 -11.17 38.74
C GLY A 359 28.41 -11.16 39.90
N ASP A 360 28.40 -10.09 40.70
CA ASP A 360 27.50 -9.92 41.85
C ASP A 360 26.14 -9.29 41.49
N ILE A 361 25.85 -9.12 40.20
CA ILE A 361 24.58 -8.54 39.72
C ILE A 361 23.72 -9.67 39.14
N THR A 362 22.57 -9.88 39.75
CA THR A 362 21.49 -10.74 39.24
C THR A 362 20.29 -9.87 38.92
N ILE A 363 19.81 -10.00 37.69
CA ILE A 363 18.57 -9.38 37.22
C ILE A 363 17.55 -10.47 37.01
N SER A 364 16.33 -10.30 37.52
CA SER A 364 15.19 -11.16 37.20
C SER A 364 13.99 -10.35 36.72
N LEU A 365 13.27 -10.89 35.73
CA LEU A 365 12.18 -10.21 35.05
C LEU A 365 11.15 -11.22 34.60
N GLN A 366 9.91 -11.01 35.02
CA GLN A 366 8.77 -11.81 34.58
C GLN A 366 8.11 -11.16 33.36
N ILE A 367 7.81 -11.95 32.34
CA ILE A 367 7.10 -11.47 31.15
C ILE A 367 5.71 -10.93 31.54
N GLY A 368 5.34 -9.78 30.99
CA GLY A 368 4.10 -9.06 31.29
C GLY A 368 4.15 -8.22 32.58
N SER A 369 5.26 -8.27 33.32
CA SER A 369 5.45 -7.45 34.52
C SER A 369 6.14 -6.13 34.19
N ASN A 370 5.68 -5.06 34.85
CA ASN A 370 6.35 -3.76 34.87
C ASN A 370 7.45 -3.70 35.95
N GLN A 371 7.83 -4.83 36.54
CA GLN A 371 8.86 -4.90 37.57
C GLN A 371 10.03 -5.76 37.11
N LEU A 372 11.21 -5.14 37.09
CA LEU A 372 12.51 -5.79 36.98
C LEU A 372 13.13 -5.84 38.39
N TYR A 373 13.79 -6.92 38.77
CA TYR A 373 14.46 -7.02 40.06
C TYR A 373 15.98 -7.04 39.87
N LYS A 374 16.71 -6.16 40.54
CA LYS A 374 18.18 -6.15 40.61
C LYS A 374 18.61 -6.56 42.00
N ASN A 375 19.26 -7.72 42.14
CA ASN A 375 19.67 -8.28 43.44
C ASN A 375 18.50 -8.37 44.45
N GLY A 376 17.29 -8.60 43.96
CA GLY A 376 16.06 -8.66 44.77
C GLY A 376 15.37 -7.31 45.02
N GLU A 377 15.97 -6.19 44.61
CA GLU A 377 15.35 -4.87 44.69
C GLU A 377 14.54 -4.57 43.43
N ALA A 378 13.28 -4.14 43.60
CA ALA A 378 12.36 -3.87 42.49
C ALA A 378 12.65 -2.53 41.81
N ILE A 379 12.69 -2.55 40.48
CA ILE A 379 12.84 -1.42 39.57
C ILE A 379 11.62 -1.43 38.65
N THR A 380 10.84 -0.36 38.69
CA THR A 380 9.68 -0.23 37.81
C THR A 380 10.13 0.23 36.43
N ILE A 381 9.71 -0.52 35.41
CA ILE A 381 9.87 -0.18 33.99
C ILE A 381 8.54 0.31 33.42
N ASP A 382 8.60 1.29 32.54
CA ASP A 382 7.44 1.95 31.95
C ASP A 382 6.80 1.16 30.81
N VAL A 383 7.59 0.33 30.12
CA VAL A 383 7.11 -0.67 29.17
C VAL A 383 7.47 -2.07 29.69
N PRO A 384 6.49 -2.98 29.88
CA PRO A 384 6.77 -4.33 30.37
C PRO A 384 7.63 -5.13 29.40
N ALA A 385 8.30 -6.15 29.94
CA ALA A 385 8.83 -7.22 29.13
C ALA A 385 7.68 -7.94 28.41
N GLN A 386 7.86 -8.21 27.12
CA GLN A 386 6.81 -8.82 26.32
C GLN A 386 7.39 -9.81 25.31
N ILE A 387 6.56 -10.71 24.84
CA ILE A 387 6.92 -11.62 23.75
C ILE A 387 6.48 -10.96 22.45
N ILE A 388 7.43 -10.70 21.58
CA ILE A 388 7.19 -10.30 20.19
C ILE A 388 7.92 -11.33 19.35
N ASN A 389 7.25 -11.95 18.37
CA ASN A 389 7.82 -12.96 17.45
C ASN A 389 8.73 -14.02 18.14
N ASP A 390 8.27 -14.62 19.24
CA ASP A 390 9.00 -15.64 20.02
C ASP A 390 10.32 -15.18 20.69
N ARG A 391 10.53 -13.87 20.82
CA ARG A 391 11.61 -13.30 21.64
C ARG A 391 11.05 -12.45 22.77
N THR A 392 11.68 -12.57 23.93
CA THR A 392 11.45 -11.65 25.05
C THR A 392 12.11 -10.32 24.72
N MET A 393 11.28 -9.30 24.49
CA MET A 393 11.67 -7.94 24.18
C MET A 393 11.53 -7.05 25.41
N VAL A 394 12.56 -6.26 25.70
CA VAL A 394 12.63 -5.45 26.94
C VAL A 394 13.30 -4.10 26.65
N PRO A 395 12.89 -3.01 27.32
CA PRO A 395 13.55 -1.71 27.18
C PRO A 395 15.05 -1.81 27.43
N VAL A 396 15.84 -1.47 26.41
CA VAL A 396 17.31 -1.60 26.43
C VAL A 396 17.95 -0.83 27.58
N ARG A 397 17.39 0.35 27.90
CA ARG A 397 17.86 1.21 28.98
C ARG A 397 17.74 0.53 30.34
N ALA A 398 16.59 -0.09 30.63
CA ALA A 398 16.35 -0.74 31.92
C ALA A 398 17.32 -1.89 32.18
N ILE A 399 17.65 -2.67 31.14
CA ILE A 399 18.62 -3.76 31.23
C ILE A 399 20.04 -3.21 31.46
N ALA A 400 20.49 -2.32 30.57
CA ALA A 400 21.87 -1.85 30.58
C ALA A 400 22.21 -1.05 31.85
N GLU A 401 21.33 -0.15 32.29
CA GLU A 401 21.53 0.62 33.53
C GLU A 401 21.55 -0.30 34.77
N SER A 402 20.84 -1.44 34.73
CA SER A 402 20.87 -2.41 35.82
C SER A 402 22.22 -3.12 35.98
N PHE A 403 23.04 -3.23 34.93
CA PHE A 403 24.46 -3.64 35.05
C PHE A 403 25.44 -2.49 35.24
N ASN A 404 24.92 -1.30 35.55
CA ASN A 404 25.70 -0.07 35.69
C ASN A 404 26.34 0.41 34.37
N CYS A 405 25.79 0.02 33.21
CA CYS A 405 26.21 0.57 31.92
C CYS A 405 25.49 1.89 31.63
N ARG A 406 26.10 2.72 30.78
CA ARG A 406 25.49 3.93 30.21
C ARG A 406 24.84 3.59 28.88
N VAL A 407 23.68 4.22 28.61
CA VAL A 407 22.95 4.08 27.34
C VAL A 407 22.84 5.41 26.63
N GLY A 408 23.38 5.48 25.41
CA GLY A 408 23.20 6.59 24.47
C GLY A 408 22.22 6.23 23.35
N TRP A 409 21.55 7.25 22.81
CA TRP A 409 20.72 7.16 21.60
C TRP A 409 21.14 8.24 20.63
N ASP A 410 21.48 7.85 19.41
CA ASP A 410 21.71 8.75 18.28
C ASP A 410 20.50 8.72 17.35
N SER A 411 19.80 9.85 17.26
CA SER A 411 18.58 10.00 16.46
C SER A 411 18.83 9.97 14.97
N ASP A 412 20.03 10.35 14.52
CA ASP A 412 20.38 10.49 13.11
C ASP A 412 20.80 9.14 12.55
N THR A 413 21.60 8.39 13.32
CA THR A 413 22.09 7.07 12.95
C THR A 413 21.24 5.92 13.50
N LYS A 414 20.15 6.22 14.22
CA LYS A 414 19.26 5.25 14.89
C LYS A 414 20.04 4.24 15.74
N THR A 415 21.07 4.70 16.42
CA THR A 415 22.02 3.84 17.10
C THR A 415 21.88 3.94 18.63
N VAL A 416 21.68 2.80 19.28
CA VAL A 416 21.82 2.64 20.73
C VAL A 416 23.28 2.26 21.04
N THR A 417 23.93 3.01 21.93
CA THR A 417 25.26 2.67 22.44
C THR A 417 25.18 2.27 23.90
N ILE A 418 25.78 1.14 24.26
CA ILE A 418 25.88 0.62 25.62
C ILE A 418 27.38 0.53 25.97
N THR A 419 27.79 1.24 27.00
CA THR A 419 29.18 1.26 27.47
C THR A 419 29.24 1.08 28.98
N GLU A 420 30.20 0.31 29.47
CA GLU A 420 30.46 0.16 30.91
C GLU A 420 30.93 1.44 31.62
#